data_AF-A0A060WCC6-F1
#
_entry.id   AF-A0A060WCC6-F1
#
_cell.length_a   1.000
_cell.length_b   1.000
_cell.length_c   1.000
_cell.angle_alpha   90.00
_cell.angle_beta   90.00
_cell.angle_gamma   90.00
#
_symmetry.space_group_name_H-M   'P 1'
#
loop_
_entity.id
_entity.type
_entity.pdbx_description
1 polymer ?
#
loop_
_entity_poly.entity_id
_entity_poly.type
_entity_poly.pdbx_seq_one_letter_code
_entity_poly.pdbx_strand_id
1 'polypeptide(L)'
;MKDIIICSGARYLSTMPSTQKAQARTLVISCGEDWSLCAPALSASLPVLSAEFLLTGILQQRVDLVTHVLSAPKPRAQPGAKGQARGRKRM
;
A
#
# COMPACT_ATOMS: atom_id res chain seq x y z
N MET A 1 -13.83 3.43 4.40
CA MET A 1 -13.18 3.56 5.73
C MET A 1 -13.08 5.00 6.26
N LYS A 2 -13.59 6.03 5.54
CA LYS A 2 -13.52 7.43 5.98
C LYS A 2 -14.17 7.65 7.36
N ASP A 3 -15.37 7.12 7.57
CA ASP A 3 -16.12 7.36 8.80
C ASP A 3 -15.45 6.72 10.02
N ILE A 4 -14.87 5.52 9.85
CA ILE A 4 -14.06 4.86 10.88
C ILE A 4 -12.92 5.78 11.32
N ILE A 5 -12.16 6.34 10.38
CA ILE A 5 -11.03 7.24 10.66
C ILE A 5 -11.50 8.47 11.46
N ILE A 6 -12.62 9.08 11.05
CA ILE A 6 -13.17 10.28 11.71
C ILE A 6 -13.68 9.95 13.11
N CYS A 7 -14.45 8.86 13.26
CA CYS A 7 -14.99 8.42 14.54
C CYS A 7 -13.89 8.03 15.54
N SER A 8 -12.74 7.54 15.06
CA SER A 8 -11.56 7.26 15.89
C SER A 8 -10.75 8.52 16.26
N GLY A 9 -11.21 9.72 15.89
CA GLY A 9 -10.54 10.99 16.21
C GLY A 9 -9.36 11.33 15.29
N ALA A 10 -9.17 10.58 14.20
CA ALA A 10 -8.15 10.87 13.20
C ALA A 10 -8.71 11.74 12.06
N ARG A 11 -7.81 12.34 11.27
CA ARG A 11 -8.18 13.18 10.13
C ARG A 11 -8.03 12.43 8.82
N TYR A 12 -9.12 12.29 8.09
CA TYR A 12 -9.10 11.77 6.72
C TYR A 12 -8.52 12.83 5.76
N LEU A 13 -7.60 12.40 4.88
CA LEU A 13 -7.09 13.22 3.79
C LEU A 13 -7.71 12.74 2.47
N SER A 14 -8.35 13.63 1.72
CA SER A 14 -8.94 13.32 0.42
C SER A 14 -7.92 13.24 -0.72
N THR A 15 -6.71 13.74 -0.49
CA THR A 15 -5.62 13.80 -1.47
C THR A 15 -4.40 13.07 -0.94
N MET A 16 -3.68 12.35 -1.81
CA MET A 16 -2.47 11.63 -1.44
C MET A 16 -1.41 12.61 -0.89
N PRO A 17 -0.90 12.40 0.34
CA PRO A 17 0.21 13.18 0.86
C PRO A 17 1.51 12.83 0.11
N SER A 18 2.16 13.85 -0.45
CA SER A 18 3.37 13.71 -1.27
C SER A 18 4.56 14.56 -0.78
N THR A 19 4.42 15.23 0.37
CA THR A 19 5.47 16.12 0.92
C THR A 19 5.95 15.66 2.30
N GLN A 20 7.25 15.86 2.58
CA GLN A 20 7.83 15.52 3.88
C GLN A 20 7.18 16.26 5.06
N LYS A 21 6.64 17.46 4.84
CA LYS A 21 5.97 18.24 5.89
C LYS A 21 4.75 17.52 6.50
N ALA A 22 4.20 16.53 5.81
CA ALA A 22 3.10 15.70 6.31
C ALA A 22 3.56 14.58 7.28
N GLN A 23 4.86 14.35 7.48
CA GLN A 23 5.40 13.11 8.05
C GLN A 23 5.12 12.85 9.54
N ALA A 24 4.89 13.87 10.37
CA ALA A 24 4.93 13.65 11.82
C ALA A 24 3.85 12.67 12.33
N ARG A 25 2.67 12.61 11.67
CA ARG A 25 1.53 11.74 12.07
C ARG A 25 0.65 11.30 10.90
N THR A 26 1.19 11.27 9.67
CA THR A 26 0.42 10.85 8.49
C THR A 26 0.89 9.48 8.03
N LEU A 27 -0.07 8.62 7.72
CA LEU A 27 0.14 7.30 7.16
C LEU A 27 -0.88 7.06 6.04
N VAL A 28 -0.60 6.08 5.19
CA VAL A 28 -1.49 5.68 4.08
C VAL A 28 -2.02 4.29 4.36
N ILE A 29 -3.33 4.11 4.24
CA ILE A 29 -3.99 2.79 4.29
C ILE A 29 -4.27 2.34 2.87
N SER A 30 -3.80 1.16 2.50
CA SER A 30 -3.90 0.61 1.14
C SER A 30 -3.99 -0.92 1.13
N CYS A 31 -4.02 -1.52 -0.05
CA CYS A 31 -3.94 -2.97 -0.29
C CYS A 31 -2.92 -3.29 -1.40
N GLY A 32 -2.67 -4.59 -1.63
CA GLY A 32 -1.66 -5.01 -2.60
C GLY A 32 -1.99 -4.62 -4.05
N GLU A 33 -3.27 -4.57 -4.39
CA GLU A 33 -3.78 -4.16 -5.69
C GLU A 33 -3.49 -2.69 -5.99
N ASP A 34 -3.55 -1.83 -4.96
CA ASP A 34 -3.36 -0.39 -5.04
C ASP A 34 -1.89 0.04 -4.84
N TRP A 35 -0.96 -0.92 -4.81
CA TRP A 35 0.45 -0.65 -4.53
C TRP A 35 1.06 0.41 -5.46
N SER A 36 0.74 0.35 -6.76
CA SER A 36 1.25 1.30 -7.76
C SER A 36 0.82 2.74 -7.48
N LEU A 37 -0.34 2.95 -6.86
CA LEU A 37 -0.86 4.27 -6.48
C LEU A 37 -0.13 4.86 -5.27
N CYS A 38 0.57 4.03 -4.49
CA CYS A 38 1.25 4.43 -3.27
C CYS A 38 2.63 5.07 -3.53
N ALA A 39 3.10 5.11 -4.78
CA ALA A 39 4.41 5.66 -5.14
C ALA A 39 4.69 7.07 -4.55
N PRO A 40 3.77 8.05 -4.59
CA PRO A 40 4.03 9.38 -4.01
C PRO A 40 4.25 9.34 -2.49
N ALA A 41 3.51 8.50 -1.78
CA ALA A 41 3.64 8.34 -0.33
C ALA A 41 4.98 7.67 0.03
N LEU A 42 5.37 6.64 -0.73
CA LEU A 42 6.65 5.96 -0.58
C LEU A 42 7.83 6.91 -0.85
N SER A 43 7.75 7.73 -1.90
CA SER A 43 8.75 8.77 -2.19
C SER A 43 8.85 9.83 -1.08
N ALA A 44 7.73 10.10 -0.39
CA ALA A 44 7.70 10.97 0.78
C ALA A 44 8.01 10.24 2.10
N SER A 45 8.48 8.99 2.06
CA SER A 45 8.81 8.16 3.22
C SER A 45 7.65 8.01 4.22
N LEU A 46 6.42 8.02 3.73
CA LEU A 46 5.23 7.78 4.54
C LEU A 46 4.97 6.27 4.68
N PRO A 47 4.61 5.79 5.88
CA PRO A 47 4.27 4.39 6.06
C PRO A 47 2.97 4.06 5.32
N VAL A 48 3.01 2.96 4.57
CA VAL A 48 1.84 2.37 3.89
C VAL A 48 1.47 1.10 4.65
N LEU A 49 0.27 1.08 5.21
CA LEU A 49 -0.25 -0.02 6.02
C LEU A 49 -1.47 -0.64 5.35
N SER A 50 -1.78 -1.89 5.70
CA SER A 50 -3.03 -2.53 5.31
C SER A 50 -4.22 -2.00 6.10
N ALA A 51 -5.44 -2.29 5.63
CA ALA A 51 -6.67 -1.95 6.34
C ALA A 51 -6.75 -2.54 7.76
N GLU A 52 -6.05 -3.65 8.01
CA GLU A 52 -6.01 -4.31 9.33
C GLU A 52 -5.51 -3.37 10.42
N PHE A 53 -4.58 -2.46 10.13
CA PHE A 53 -4.14 -1.44 11.09
C PHE A 53 -5.31 -0.70 11.74
N LEU A 54 -6.33 -0.33 10.96
CA LEU A 54 -7.52 0.32 11.47
C LEU A 54 -8.46 -0.70 12.12
N LEU A 55 -8.78 -1.79 11.40
CA LEU A 55 -9.84 -2.71 11.82
C LEU A 55 -9.47 -3.46 13.10
N THR A 56 -8.27 -4.04 13.18
CA THR A 56 -7.79 -4.74 14.37
C THR A 56 -7.37 -3.76 15.46
N GLY A 57 -6.73 -2.64 15.08
CA GLY A 57 -6.29 -1.63 16.02
C GLY A 57 -7.44 -1.00 16.81
N ILE A 58 -8.54 -0.68 16.12
CA ILE A 58 -9.76 -0.17 16.78
C ILE A 58 -10.41 -1.24 17.64
N LEU A 59 -10.52 -2.48 17.13
CA LEU A 59 -11.12 -3.59 17.87
C LEU A 59 -10.35 -3.90 19.17
N GLN A 60 -9.02 -3.82 19.14
CA GLN A 60 -8.14 -4.13 20.26
C GLN A 60 -7.74 -2.91 21.09
N GLN A 61 -8.12 -1.71 20.66
CA GLN A 61 -7.65 -0.44 21.22
C GLN A 61 -6.11 -0.37 21.31
N ARG A 62 -5.44 -0.78 20.22
CA ARG A 62 -3.97 -0.83 20.11
C ARG A 62 -3.49 -0.24 18.80
N VAL A 63 -2.28 0.32 18.83
CA VAL A 63 -1.60 0.89 17.66
C VAL A 63 -0.40 0.02 17.33
N ASP A 64 -0.45 -0.66 16.20
CA ASP A 64 0.65 -1.49 15.69
C ASP A 64 1.05 -1.04 14.29
N LEU A 65 2.12 -0.26 14.21
CA LEU A 65 2.65 0.30 12.96
C LEU A 65 3.56 -0.66 12.20
N VAL A 66 3.87 -1.84 12.75
CA VAL A 66 4.88 -2.75 12.20
C VAL A 66 4.21 -3.96 11.57
N THR A 67 3.28 -4.62 12.28
CA THR A 67 2.63 -5.85 11.83
C THR A 67 1.83 -5.66 10.55
N HIS A 68 1.28 -4.46 10.34
CA HIS A 68 0.39 -4.17 9.22
C HIS A 68 1.08 -3.43 8.07
N VAL A 69 2.41 -3.34 8.05
CA VAL A 69 3.14 -2.70 6.95
C VAL A 69 2.89 -3.44 5.64
N LEU A 70 2.41 -2.70 4.65
CA LEU A 70 2.19 -3.23 3.31
C LEU A 70 3.55 -3.36 2.61
N SER A 71 3.85 -4.56 2.12
CA SER A 71 5.08 -4.84 1.38
C SER A 71 4.83 -4.86 -0.13
N ALA A 72 5.89 -4.62 -0.90
CA ALA A 72 5.81 -4.66 -2.35
C ALA A 72 5.22 -6.00 -2.84
N PRO A 73 4.28 -5.97 -3.81
CA PRO A 73 3.67 -7.18 -4.33
C PRO A 73 4.75 -8.07 -4.93
N LYS A 74 4.82 -9.31 -4.46
CA LYS A 74 5.72 -10.31 -5.04
C LYS A 74 5.33 -10.50 -6.51
N PRO A 75 6.29 -10.51 -7.46
CA PRO A 75 5.98 -10.85 -8.84
C PRO A 75 5.24 -12.18 -8.85
N ARG A 76 3.98 -12.16 -9.30
CA ARG A 76 3.22 -13.40 -9.48
C ARG A 76 3.97 -14.18 -10.56
N ALA A 77 4.65 -15.27 -10.17
CA ALA A 77 5.19 -16.22 -11.14
C ALA A 77 3.99 -16.77 -11.90
N GLN A 78 3.78 -16.29 -13.13
CA GLN A 78 2.73 -16.82 -13.99
C GLN A 78 3.13 -18.25 -14.36
N PRO A 79 2.32 -19.27 -14.01
CA PRO A 79 2.53 -20.59 -14.56
C PRO A 79 2.09 -20.55 -16.02
N GLY A 80 3.05 -20.55 -16.96
CA GLY A 80 2.78 -20.93 -18.35
C GLY A 80 3.06 -19.88 -19.43
N ALA A 81 4.32 -19.48 -19.60
CA ALA A 81 4.81 -19.08 -20.93
C ALA A 81 5.41 -20.32 -21.62
N LYS A 82 4.55 -21.18 -22.21
CA LYS A 82 5.03 -22.22 -23.14
C LYS A 82 5.54 -21.52 -24.40
N GLY A 83 6.77 -21.89 -24.79
CA GLY A 83 7.64 -21.14 -25.67
C GLY A 83 7.10 -20.90 -27.09
N GLN A 84 7.46 -19.74 -27.62
CA GLN A 84 7.40 -19.46 -29.05
C GLN A 84 8.80 -19.65 -29.64
N ALA A 85 8.95 -20.73 -30.41
CA ALA A 85 10.18 -21.07 -31.11
C ALA A 85 10.61 -19.93 -32.05
N ARG A 86 11.85 -19.45 -31.88
CA ARG A 86 12.50 -18.51 -32.80
C ARG A 86 12.82 -19.23 -34.11
N GLY A 87 11.96 -19.04 -35.12
CA GLY A 87 12.25 -19.35 -36.51
C GLY A 87 13.39 -18.45 -37.02
N ARG A 88 14.58 -19.02 -37.12
CA ARG A 88 15.80 -18.37 -37.64
C ARG A 88 15.74 -18.45 -39.18
N LYS A 89 15.17 -17.44 -39.84
CA LYS A 89 15.22 -17.36 -41.31
C LYS A 89 16.60 -16.84 -41.73
N ARG A 90 17.42 -17.74 -42.27
CA ARG A 90 18.64 -17.42 -43.01
C ARG A 90 18.23 -16.77 -44.34
N MET A 91 18.74 -15.58 -44.64
CA MET A 91 19.07 -15.08 -45.98
C MET A 91 20.25 -14.13 -45.86
#